data_AF-A0A4D4LTS5-F1
#
_entry.id   AF-A0A4D4LTS5-F1
#
_cell.length_a   1.000
_cell.length_b   1.000
_cell.length_c   1.000
_cell.angle_alpha   90.00
_cell.angle_beta   90.00
_cell.angle_gamma   90.00
#
_symmetry.space_group_name_H-M   'P 1'
#
loop_
_entity.id
_entity.type
_entity.pdbx_description
1 polymer ?
#
loop_
_entity_poly.entity_id
_entity_poly.type
_entity_poly.pdbx_seq_one_letter_code
_entity_poly.pdbx_strand_id
1 'polypeptide(L)' 'MTEQAIRALVARGTPLVSVLWGRDARNLRPLLGDLPAIESAHPSPMSADRGFFGSRPFSRANELLVRQGAQPVDWRLP' A
#
# COMPACT_ATOMS: atom_id res chain seq x y z
N MET A 1 -2.63 -0.92 18.47
CA MET A 1 -1.24 -1.32 18.10
C MET A 1 -0.90 -0.91 16.67
N THR A 2 -1.68 -1.33 15.66
CA THR A 2 -1.40 -1.05 14.23
C THR A 2 -1.34 0.45 13.90
N GLU A 3 -2.24 1.25 14.44
CA GLU A 3 -2.25 2.71 14.22
C GLU A 3 -0.94 3.38 14.68
N GLN A 4 -0.41 3.00 15.85
CA GLN A 4 0.84 3.57 16.37
C GLN A 4 2.03 3.23 15.47
N ALA A 5 2.08 2.01 14.93
CA ALA A 5 3.11 1.60 13.99
C ALA A 5 3.02 2.41 12.68
N ILE A 6 1.81 2.67 12.18
CA ILE A 6 1.61 3.49 10.98
C ILE A 6 2.07 4.92 11.23
N ARG A 7 1.66 5.54 12.33
CA ARG A 7 2.09 6.89 12.71
C ARG A 7 3.61 6.99 12.81
N ALA A 8 4.25 5.98 13.40
CA ALA A 8 5.70 5.92 13.50
C ALA A 8 6.38 5.79 12.13
N LEU A 9 5.80 5.04 11.18
CA LEU A 9 6.33 4.93 9.80
C LEU A 9 6.19 6.24 9.03
N VAL A 10 5.03 6.90 9.12
CA VAL A 10 4.77 8.20 8.48
C VAL A 10 5.74 9.27 9.01
N ALA A 11 5.99 9.27 10.32
CA ALA A 11 6.88 10.25 10.97
C ALA A 11 8.37 10.11 10.57
N ARG A 12 8.80 9.00 9.94
CA ARG A 12 10.20 8.83 9.51
C ARG A 12 10.61 9.80 8.40
N GLY A 13 9.65 10.33 7.63
CA GLY A 13 9.93 11.22 6.51
C GLY A 13 10.72 10.57 5.37
N THR A 14 10.81 9.24 5.34
CA THR A 14 11.44 8.48 4.25
C THR A 14 10.40 8.06 3.22
N PRO A 15 10.80 7.78 1.97
CA PRO A 15 9.88 7.27 0.96
C PRO A 15 9.04 6.09 1.46
N LEU A 16 7.72 6.20 1.28
CA LEU A 16 6.76 5.23 1.77
C LEU A 16 5.60 5.11 0.78
N VAL A 17 5.22 3.87 0.49
CA VAL A 17 4.01 3.55 -0.28
C VAL A 17 3.23 2.53 0.52
N SER A 18 1.94 2.78 0.71
CA SER A 18 1.04 1.85 1.38
C SER A 18 0.20 1.06 0.37
N VAL A 19 -0.05 -0.20 0.67
CA VAL A 19 -0.97 -1.06 -0.10
C VAL A 19 -2.09 -1.48 0.85
N LEU A 20 -3.30 -0.98 0.61
CA LEU A 20 -4.46 -1.13 1.49
C LEU A 20 -5.51 -2.02 0.81
N TRP A 21 -5.59 -3.27 1.26
CA TRP A 21 -6.52 -4.25 0.72
C TRP A 21 -7.74 -4.43 1.62
N GLY A 22 -8.92 -4.17 1.07
CA GLY A 22 -10.18 -4.32 1.80
C GLY A 22 -10.57 -3.08 2.62
N ARG A 23 -11.73 -3.15 3.27
CA ARG A 23 -12.33 -2.00 3.97
C ARG A 23 -11.52 -1.57 5.19
N ASP A 24 -11.15 -2.53 6.04
CA ASP A 24 -10.38 -2.23 7.26
C ASP A 24 -9.01 -1.65 6.92
N ALA A 25 -8.38 -2.22 5.88
CA ALA A 25 -7.28 -1.66 5.09
C ALA A 25 -7.37 -0.14 4.90
N ARG A 26 -8.40 0.23 4.14
CA ARG A 26 -8.65 1.59 3.66
C ARG A 26 -9.09 2.55 4.77
N ASN A 27 -9.67 2.06 5.86
CA ASN A 27 -10.00 2.90 7.02
C ASN A 27 -8.75 3.53 7.67
N LEU A 28 -7.56 2.98 7.43
CA LEU A 28 -6.28 3.53 7.89
C LEU A 28 -5.75 4.66 7.00
N ARG A 29 -6.37 4.91 5.83
CA ARG A 29 -5.97 5.95 4.87
C ARG A 29 -5.78 7.34 5.47
N PRO A 30 -6.63 7.82 6.41
CA PRO A 30 -6.44 9.14 7.03
C PRO A 30 -5.14 9.26 7.83
N LEU A 31 -4.61 8.14 8.35
CA LEU A 31 -3.37 8.14 9.13
C LEU A 31 -2.12 8.34 8.27
N LEU A 32 -2.23 8.13 6.95
CA LEU A 32 -1.12 8.20 6.01
C LEU A 32 -0.91 9.60 5.42
N GLY A 33 -1.83 10.54 5.66
CA GLY A 33 -1.73 11.91 5.16
C GLY A 33 -1.65 11.96 3.63
N ASP A 34 -0.67 12.69 3.10
CA ASP A 34 -0.47 12.85 1.65
C ASP A 34 0.40 11.75 1.02
N LEU A 35 0.84 10.77 1.82
CA LEU A 35 1.63 9.67 1.30
C LEU A 35 0.81 8.81 0.32
N PRO A 36 1.45 8.31 -0.75
CA PRO A 36 0.75 7.53 -1.75
C PRO A 36 0.24 6.20 -1.17
N ALA A 37 -1.00 5.89 -1.53
CA ALA A 37 -1.68 4.66 -1.16
C ALA A 37 -2.27 3.97 -2.39
N ILE A 38 -2.07 2.67 -2.48
CA ILE A 38 -2.69 1.81 -3.47
C ILE A 38 -3.82 1.06 -2.79
N GLU A 39 -5.05 1.35 -3.18
CA GLU A 39 -6.25 0.77 -2.59
C GLU A 39 -6.91 -0.21 -3.56
N SER A 40 -7.32 -1.37 -3.07
CA SER A 40 -8.12 -2.33 -3.85
C SER A 40 -9.02 -3.19 -2.95
N ALA A 41 -9.86 -4.03 -3.57
CA ALA A 41 -10.54 -5.09 -2.86
C ALA A 41 -9.54 -6.04 -2.19
N HIS A 42 -10.00 -6.77 -1.17
CA HIS A 42 -9.16 -7.74 -0.47
C HIS A 42 -8.89 -8.96 -1.38
N PRO A 43 -7.69 -9.57 -1.35
CA PRO A 43 -7.35 -10.77 -2.14
C PRO A 43 -8.16 -12.02 -1.79
N SER A 44 -9.05 -11.95 -0.80
CA SER A 44 -9.89 -13.09 -0.42
C SER A 44 -10.80 -13.47 -1.58
N PRO A 45 -11.03 -14.78 -1.84
CA PRO A 45 -11.93 -15.24 -2.91
C PRO A 45 -13.32 -14.60 -2.88
N MET A 46 -13.79 -14.19 -1.70
CA MET A 46 -15.10 -13.56 -1.51
C MET A 46 -15.20 -12.13 -2.04
N SER A 47 -14.08 -11.50 -2.42
CA SER A 47 -14.03 -10.11 -2.86
C SER A 47 -13.01 -9.81 -3.95
N ALA A 48 -12.18 -10.77 -4.35
CA ALA A 48 -11.06 -10.51 -5.25
C ALA A 48 -11.50 -10.09 -6.66
N ASP A 49 -12.62 -10.65 -7.11
CA ASP A 49 -13.32 -10.30 -8.36
C ASP A 49 -13.82 -8.84 -8.38
N ARG A 50 -14.07 -8.25 -7.21
CA ARG A 50 -14.54 -6.86 -7.07
C ARG A 50 -13.44 -5.80 -7.21
N GLY A 51 -12.29 -6.16 -7.79
CA GLY A 51 -11.23 -5.22 -8.14
C GLY A 51 -9.88 -5.47 -7.47
N PHE A 52 -9.62 -6.65 -6.92
CA PHE A 52 -8.24 -7.06 -6.58
C PHE A 52 -7.51 -7.50 -7.86
N PHE A 53 -8.13 -8.36 -8.67
CA PHE A 53 -7.56 -8.73 -9.97
C PHE A 53 -7.48 -7.51 -10.89
N GLY A 54 -6.35 -7.35 -11.58
CA GLY A 54 -6.07 -6.18 -12.41
C GLY A 54 -5.60 -4.92 -11.63
N SER A 55 -5.59 -4.93 -10.29
CA SER A 55 -5.17 -3.76 -9.50
C SER A 55 -3.67 -3.43 -9.59
N ARG A 56 -2.85 -4.41 -10.02
CA ARG A 56 -1.39 -4.33 -10.24
C ARG A 56 -0.64 -3.63 -9.08
N PRO A 57 -0.82 -4.09 -7.81
CA PRO A 57 -0.35 -3.34 -6.66
C PRO A 57 1.18 -3.28 -6.59
N PHE A 58 1.87 -4.35 -7.00
CA PHE A 58 3.32 -4.45 -6.91
C PHE A 58 4.06 -3.50 -7.87
N SER A 59 3.66 -3.47 -9.15
CA SER A 59 4.29 -2.59 -10.14
C SER A 59 4.00 -1.12 -9.82
N ARG A 60 2.75 -0.80 -9.42
CA ARG A 60 2.36 0.54 -8.99
C ARG A 60 3.12 0.99 -7.74
N ALA A 61 3.39 0.08 -6.80
CA ALA A 61 4.17 0.41 -5.60
C ALA A 61 5.60 0.79 -5.98
N ASN A 62 6.23 0.03 -6.87
CA ASN A 62 7.56 0.34 -7.38
C ASN A 62 7.59 1.68 -8.13
N GLU A 63 6.61 1.96 -8.99
CA GLU A 63 6.52 3.27 -9.68
C GLU A 63 6.43 4.44 -8.68
N LEU A 64 5.64 4.29 -7.62
CA LEU A 64 5.47 5.33 -6.60
C LEU A 64 6.70 5.49 -5.70
N LEU A 65 7.44 4.41 -5.41
CA LEU A 65 8.71 4.47 -4.70
C LEU A 65 9.77 5.18 -5.54
N VAL A 66 9.88 4.84 -6.82
CA VAL A 66 10.83 5.47 -7.75
C VAL A 66 10.55 6.96 -7.89
N ARG A 67 9.27 7.38 -7.98
CA ARG A 67 8.89 8.81 -7.99
C ARG A 67 9.29 9.56 -6.71
N GLN A 68 9.41 8.86 -5.59
CA GLN A 68 9.91 9.41 -4.33
C GLN A 68 11.44 9.31 -4.19
N GLY A 69 12.15 8.82 -5.21
CA GLY A 69 13.61 8.63 -5.18
C GLY A 69 14.08 7.37 -4.46
N ALA A 70 13.18 6.45 -4.13
CA ALA A 70 13.52 5.16 -3.52
C ALA A 70 13.77 4.06 -4.56
N GLN A 71 14.53 3.05 -4.14
CA GLN A 71 14.70 1.84 -4.93
C GLN A 71 13.39 1.03 -4.97
N PRO A 72 13.04 0.42 -6.11
CA PRO A 72 11.90 -0.46 -6.20
C PRO A 72 12.13 -1.74 -5.37
N VAL A 73 11.04 -2.36 -4.93
CA VAL A 73 11.09 -3.64 -4.22
C VAL A 73 11.19 -4.79 -5.23
N ASP A 74 12.07 -5.76 -4.96
CA ASP A 74 12.09 -7.04 -5.68
C ASP A 74 11.02 -7.97 -5.08
N TRP A 75 9.97 -8.23 -5.86
CA TRP A 75 8.81 -9.02 -5.44
C TRP A 75 8.92 -10.50 -5.83
N ARG A 76 10.02 -10.92 -6.46
CA ARG A 76 10.21 -12.31 -6.85
C ARG A 76 10.34 -13.19 -5.61
N LEU A 77 9.56 -14.27 -5.58
CA LEU A 77 9.65 -15.30 -4.56
C LEU A 77 10.55 -16.44 -5.09
N PRO A 78 11.30 -17.14 -4.22
CA PRO A 78 12.12 -18.29 -4.60
C PRO A 78 11.29 -19.44 -5.16
#